data_AF-A0A6I7N7P5-F1
#
_entry.id   AF-A0A6I7N7P5-F1
#
_cell.length_a   1.000
_cell.length_b   1.000
_cell.length_c   1.000
_cell.angle_alpha   90.00
_cell.angle_beta   90.00
_cell.angle_gamma   90.00
#
_symmetry.space_group_name_H-M   'P 1'
#
loop_
_entity.id
_entity.type
_entity.pdbx_description
1 polymer ?
#
loop_
_entity_poly.entity_id
_entity_poly.type
_entity_poly.pdbx_seq_one_letter_code
_entity_poly.pdbx_strand_id
1 'polypeptide(L)'
;YSCLQAQEAAEGLRQSIFDLAITHRGSPFGFVSVSIGCVWWPGQQGQANPVELMNDLVNQADAALYQAKGEGRNRVVYTEFSDHAADSQSQNS
;
A
#
# COMPACT_ATOMS: atom_id res chain seq x y z
N TYR A 1 -0.72 9.99 -11.89
CA TYR A 1 0.48 10.02 -11.05
C TYR A 1 1.42 8.91 -11.50
N SER A 2 2.71 9.18 -11.61
CA SER A 2 3.70 8.09 -11.72
C SER A 2 3.78 7.33 -10.39
N CYS A 3 4.24 6.08 -10.42
CA CYS A 3 4.49 5.30 -9.20
C CYS A 3 5.37 6.09 -8.20
N LEU A 4 6.42 6.75 -8.71
CA LEU A 4 7.31 7.59 -7.91
C LEU A 4 6.59 8.75 -7.21
N GLN A 5 5.70 9.46 -7.90
CA GLN A 5 4.94 10.56 -7.28
C GLN A 5 4.00 10.07 -6.17
N ALA A 6 3.40 8.89 -6.34
CA ALA A 6 2.58 8.27 -5.29
C ALA A 6 3.45 7.87 -4.08
N GLN A 7 4.67 7.41 -4.34
CA GLN A 7 5.66 7.10 -3.30
C GLN A 7 6.07 8.33 -2.51
N GLU A 8 6.46 9.40 -3.19
CA GLU A 8 6.87 10.64 -2.53
C GLU A 8 5.73 11.24 -1.69
N ALA A 9 4.50 11.20 -2.19
CA ALA A 9 3.33 11.71 -1.46
C ALA A 9 3.05 10.89 -0.18
N ALA A 10 3.10 9.56 -0.26
CA ALA A 10 2.85 8.71 0.90
C ALA A 10 3.98 8.82 1.95
N GLU A 11 5.24 8.93 1.51
CA GLU A 11 6.37 9.14 2.42
C GLU A 11 6.30 10.53 3.07
N GLY A 12 5.94 11.57 2.31
CA GLY A 12 5.70 12.91 2.83
C GLY A 12 4.61 12.94 3.89
N LEU A 13 3.51 12.21 3.68
CA LEU A 13 2.43 12.06 4.67
C LEU A 13 2.93 11.37 5.94
N ARG A 14 3.66 10.25 5.80
CA ARG A 14 4.22 9.49 6.93
C ARG A 14 5.14 10.37 7.78
N GLN A 15 6.06 11.08 7.13
CA GLN A 15 7.02 11.95 7.80
C GLN A 15 6.32 13.13 8.48
N SER A 16 5.36 13.78 7.80
CA SER A 16 4.60 14.90 8.36
C SER A 16 3.85 14.52 9.64
N ILE A 17 3.27 13.31 9.71
CA ILE A 17 2.59 12.82 10.92
C ILE A 17 3.60 12.55 12.03
N PHE A 18 4.75 11.95 11.71
CA PHE A 18 5.78 11.66 12.71
C PHE A 18 6.38 12.95 13.31
N ASP A 19 6.57 13.97 12.46
CA ASP A 19 7.15 15.27 12.84
C ASP A 19 6.23 16.09 13.74
N LEU A 20 4.93 15.76 13.84
CA LEU A 20 4.04 16.36 14.85
C LEU A 20 4.49 16.02 16.28
N ALA A 21 5.34 15.02 16.47
CA ALA A 21 5.94 14.63 17.76
C ALA A 21 4.91 14.43 18.88
N ILE A 22 3.70 13.99 18.53
CA ILE A 22 2.64 13.72 19.49
C ILE A 22 3.08 12.52 20.33
N THR A 23 3.26 12.73 21.63
CA THR A 23 3.76 11.69 22.52
C THR A 23 2.78 10.51 22.59
N HIS A 24 3.28 9.31 22.36
CA HIS A 24 2.51 8.07 22.47
C HIS A 24 3.38 7.00 23.14
N ARG A 25 3.20 6.82 24.45
CA ARG A 25 4.02 5.91 25.27
C ARG A 25 3.91 4.43 24.87
N GLY A 26 2.81 4.04 24.21
CA GLY A 26 2.63 2.68 23.66
C GLY A 26 3.30 2.47 22.31
N SER A 27 3.83 3.52 21.68
CA SER A 27 4.55 3.44 20.41
C SER A 27 6.00 3.01 20.65
N PRO A 28 6.55 2.08 19.83
CA PRO A 28 7.99 1.78 19.82
C PRO A 28 8.89 2.99 19.56
N PHE A 29 8.35 4.04 18.94
CA PHE A 29 9.08 5.26 18.59
C PHE A 29 8.88 6.40 19.60
N GLY A 30 8.10 6.20 20.67
CA GLY A 30 7.75 7.24 21.65
C GLY A 30 6.75 8.29 21.15
N PHE A 31 6.52 8.35 19.84
CA PHE A 31 5.59 9.27 19.17
C PHE A 31 4.55 8.53 18.35
N VAL A 32 3.46 9.21 18.03
CA VAL A 32 2.49 8.77 17.02
C VAL A 32 3.21 8.62 15.68
N SER A 33 2.99 7.48 15.03
CA SER A 33 3.52 7.16 13.71
C SER A 33 2.47 6.40 12.91
N VAL A 34 2.54 6.46 11.59
CA VAL A 34 1.68 5.66 10.70
C VAL A 34 2.51 4.68 9.88
N SER A 35 1.92 3.53 9.58
CA SER A 35 2.43 2.63 8.54
C SER A 35 1.46 2.71 7.37
N ILE A 36 1.96 2.74 6.15
CA ILE A 36 1.14 2.94 4.96
C ILE A 36 1.41 1.79 3.98
N GLY A 37 0.36 1.18 3.46
CA GLY A 37 0.42 0.31 2.30
C GLY A 37 -0.13 1.05 1.09
N CYS A 38 0.62 1.07 -0.01
CA CYS A 38 0.25 1.79 -1.21
C CYS A 38 0.35 0.87 -2.45
N VAL A 39 -0.70 0.86 -3.26
CA VAL A 39 -0.76 0.13 -4.53
C VAL A 39 -0.79 1.15 -5.65
N TRP A 40 0.10 0.98 -6.62
CA TRP A 40 0.05 1.74 -7.86
C TRP A 40 -0.59 0.93 -8.97
N TRP A 41 -1.63 1.50 -9.59
CA TRP A 41 -2.29 0.93 -10.75
C TRP A 41 -2.06 1.84 -11.97
N PRO A 42 -1.35 1.38 -13.03
CA PRO A 42 -1.08 2.17 -14.22
C PRO A 42 -2.34 2.56 -15.01
N GLY A 43 -3.46 1.89 -14.75
CA GLY A 43 -4.63 1.93 -15.62
C GLY A 43 -4.38 1.07 -16.86
N GLN A 44 -5.41 0.33 -17.25
CA GLN A 44 -5.41 -0.66 -18.33
C GLN A 44 -4.76 -2.01 -17.99
N GLN A 45 -5.57 -2.96 -17.54
CA GLN A 45 -5.56 -4.33 -18.06
C GLN A 45 -6.95 -4.94 -17.85
N GLY A 46 -7.54 -5.43 -18.94
CA GLY A 46 -8.76 -6.25 -18.92
C GLY A 46 -10.05 -5.53 -18.53
N GLN A 47 -11.18 -6.00 -19.04
CA GLN A 47 -12.52 -5.58 -18.63
C GLN A 47 -12.86 -6.17 -17.24
N ALA A 48 -11.99 -5.97 -16.25
CA ALA A 48 -12.30 -6.34 -14.88
C ALA A 48 -13.50 -5.51 -14.43
N ASN A 49 -14.45 -6.16 -13.75
CA ASN A 49 -15.56 -5.46 -13.12
C ASN A 49 -14.96 -4.38 -12.18
N PRO A 50 -15.36 -3.10 -12.29
CA PRO A 50 -14.82 -2.03 -11.45
C PRO A 50 -14.88 -2.33 -9.94
N VAL A 51 -15.87 -3.12 -9.50
CA VAL A 51 -16.01 -3.55 -8.10
C VAL A 51 -14.94 -4.57 -7.73
N GLU A 52 -14.67 -5.55 -8.58
CA GLU A 52 -13.63 -6.57 -8.36
C GLU A 52 -12.25 -5.93 -8.34
N LEU A 53 -11.96 -5.08 -9.33
CA LEU A 53 -10.73 -4.30 -9.37
C LEU A 53 -10.52 -3.47 -8.10
N MET A 54 -11.57 -2.79 -7.60
CA MET A 54 -11.47 -2.01 -6.37
C MET A 54 -11.17 -2.91 -5.16
N ASN A 55 -11.82 -4.07 -5.07
CA ASN A 55 -11.55 -5.03 -4.00
C ASN A 55 -10.10 -5.53 -4.05
N ASP A 56 -9.58 -5.85 -5.23
CA ASP A 56 -8.20 -6.33 -5.39
C ASP A 56 -7.18 -5.25 -5.05
N LEU A 57 -7.41 -4.00 -5.47
CA LEU A 57 -6.59 -2.85 -5.09
C LEU A 57 -6.56 -2.66 -3.57
N VAL A 58 -7.72 -2.74 -2.91
CA VAL A 58 -7.81 -2.62 -1.44
C VAL A 58 -7.09 -3.79 -0.75
N ASN A 59 -7.28 -5.02 -1.22
CA ASN A 59 -6.66 -6.20 -0.65
C ASN A 59 -5.12 -6.15 -0.76
N GLN A 60 -4.59 -5.75 -1.92
CA GLN A 60 -3.15 -5.57 -2.11
C GLN A 60 -2.60 -4.41 -1.26
N ALA A 61 -3.36 -3.33 -1.08
CA ALA A 61 -2.97 -2.22 -0.23
C ALA A 61 -2.94 -2.63 1.26
N ASP A 62 -3.91 -3.43 1.70
CA ASP A 62 -3.92 -3.96 3.07
C ASP A 62 -2.78 -4.97 3.31
N ALA A 63 -2.46 -5.81 2.32
CA ALA A 63 -1.30 -6.70 2.38
C ALA A 63 0.01 -5.90 2.52
N ALA A 64 0.19 -4.85 1.71
CA ALA A 64 1.32 -3.94 1.83
C ALA A 64 1.36 -3.24 3.20
N LEU A 65 0.21 -2.83 3.73
CA LEU A 65 0.10 -2.24 5.06
C LEU A 65 0.49 -3.23 6.17
N TYR A 66 0.08 -4.49 6.03
CA TYR A 66 0.44 -5.54 6.97
C TYR A 66 1.96 -5.79 6.95
N GLN A 67 2.58 -5.84 5.77
CA GLN A 67 4.02 -5.90 5.62
C GLN A 67 4.72 -4.70 6.28
N ALA A 68 4.22 -3.47 6.05
CA ALA A 68 4.77 -2.27 6.67
C ALA A 68 4.76 -2.37 8.20
N LYS A 69 3.70 -2.93 8.79
CA LYS A 69 3.61 -3.18 10.24
C LYS A 69 4.58 -4.27 10.69
N GLY A 70 4.75 -5.34 9.92
CA GLY A 70 5.62 -6.48 10.22
C GLY A 70 7.11 -6.13 10.18
N GLU A 71 7.53 -5.28 9.25
CA GLU A 71 8.94 -4.88 9.08
C GLU A 71 9.41 -3.79 10.06
N GLY A 72 8.61 -3.46 11.07
CA GLY A 72 9.00 -2.50 12.11
C GLY A 72 8.17 -1.22 12.16
N ARG A 73 7.05 -1.13 11.41
CA ARG A 73 6.14 0.01 11.38
C ARG A 73 6.84 1.29 10.89
N ASN A 74 6.15 2.43 11.01
CA ASN A 74 6.62 3.76 10.62
C ASN A 74 7.34 3.79 9.27
N ARG A 75 6.70 3.20 8.25
CA ARG A 75 7.23 3.10 6.89
C ARG A 75 6.10 3.02 5.89
N VAL A 76 6.45 3.22 4.62
CA VAL A 76 5.57 2.92 3.51
C VAL A 76 6.08 1.70 2.77
N VAL A 77 5.17 0.78 2.47
CA VAL A 77 5.41 -0.34 1.55
C VAL A 77 4.59 -0.09 0.30
N TYR A 78 5.25 -0.27 -0.84
CA TYR A 78 4.68 -0.03 -2.16
C TYR A 78 4.63 -1.33 -2.94
N THR A 79 3.53 -1.54 -3.64
CA THR A 79 3.40 -2.60 -4.62
C THR A 79 2.83 -2.05 -5.91
N GLU A 80 3.22 -2.64 -7.02
CA GLU A 80 2.49 -2.46 -8.27
C GLU A 80 1.27 -3.38 -8.25
N PHE A 81 0.16 -2.95 -8.84
CA PHE A 81 -1.02 -3.78 -8.95
C PHE A 81 -0.73 -4.97 -9.87
N SER A 82 -0.85 -6.18 -9.33
CA SER A 82 -0.84 -7.42 -10.09
C SER A 82 -2.24 -7.98 -10.20
N ASP A 83 -2.71 -8.23 -11.43
CA ASP A 83 -3.98 -8.90 -11.67
C ASP A 83 -3.81 -10.42 -11.45
N HIS A 84 -4.19 -10.92 -10.28
CA HIS A 84 -4.16 -12.34 -9.98
C HIS A 84 -5.24 -13.16 -10.71
N ALA A 85 -6.19 -12.51 -11.41
CA ALA A 85 -7.20 -13.22 -12.21
C ALA A 85 -6.64 -13.77 -13.54
N ALA A 86 -5.56 -13.18 -14.07
CA ALA A 86 -4.95 -13.61 -15.34
C ALA A 86 -4.15 -14.93 -15.23
N ASP A 87 -3.62 -15.25 -14.05
CA ASP A 87 -2.76 -16.43 -13.84
C ASP A 87 -3.54 -17.75 -13.71
N SER A 88 -4.86 -17.69 -13.57
CA SER A 88 -5.71 -18.89 -13.34
C SER A 88 -6.18 -19.59 -14.63
N GLN A 89 -5.84 -19.08 -15.82
CA GLN A 89 -6.31 -19.65 -17.11
C GLN A 89 -5.23 -20.37 -17.95
N SER A 90 -3.95 -20.38 -17.54
CA SER A 90 -2.87 -21.04 -18.33
C SER A 90 -2.41 -22.42 -17.84
N GLN A 91 -3.07 -23.03 -16.85
CA GLN A 91 -2.69 -24.37 -16.34
C GLN A 91 -3.67 -25.49 -16.72
N ASN A 92 -4.58 -25.27 -17.68
CA ASN A 92 -5.51 -26.30 -18.15
C ASN A 92 -5.50 -26.41 -19.69
N SER A 93 -4.37 -26.85 -20.25
CA SER A 93 -4.24 -27.30 -21.65
C SER A 93 -3.20 -28.38 -21.78
#